data_AF-A0A077NRT2-F1
#
_entry.id   AF-A0A077NRT2-F1
#
_cell.length_a   1.000
_cell.length_b   1.000
_cell.length_c   1.000
_cell.angle_alpha   90.00
_cell.angle_beta   90.00
_cell.angle_gamma   90.00
#
_symmetry.space_group_name_H-M   'P 1'
#
loop_
_entity.id
_entity.type
_entity.pdbx_description
1 polymer ?
#
loop_
_entity_poly.entity_id
_entity_poly.type
_entity_poly.pdbx_seq_one_letter_code
_entity_poly.pdbx_strand_id
1 'polypeptide(L)'
;MDNKRLGRTLEFIKIIQDKRDNNRSQGIPAGDGPSRRRRKPTTKKSQRSLNGDDMLEAIVELQSRTEEIFGERTVNVMMCRQIMVYQSEVVSITDTLNRFAVIMQPKKQDGTMARLKIKIVTLGYIPARFDIKKVQGLKSKLFEISSIDYHNLNCDSDIGYAWAYSDDLIVQQIPDIGDANFLVVLTNVPLEDNWYSRRLGNNRVIFTFHEIKDYLLYENIPLENVVYRILYSYSLVYMRYEHRIPDYGETLGFTHDETKGCLFDMNGIKSDLIESCNKPIICRECEYKLTNAMVPNNVIENIKHELNNIKKPLYYI
;
A
#
# COMPACT_ATOMS: atom_id res chain seq x y z
N MET A 1 -8.53 -1.87 40.70
CA MET A 1 -9.23 -2.47 39.54
C MET A 1 -8.28 -3.43 38.87
N ASP A 2 -8.41 -4.72 39.14
CA ASP A 2 -7.54 -5.76 38.58
C ASP A 2 -7.96 -6.06 37.14
N ASN A 3 -7.46 -5.27 36.19
CA ASN A 3 -7.71 -5.54 34.79
C ASN A 3 -6.83 -6.72 34.35
N LYS A 4 -7.28 -7.94 34.63
CA LYS A 4 -6.58 -9.20 34.34
C LYS A 4 -6.14 -9.31 32.87
N ARG A 5 -6.83 -8.61 31.96
CA ARG A 5 -6.45 -8.51 30.53
C ARG A 5 -5.18 -7.67 30.35
N LEU A 6 -5.09 -6.52 31.01
CA LEU A 6 -3.89 -5.69 31.01
C LEU A 6 -2.70 -6.42 31.62
N GLY A 7 -2.91 -7.16 32.71
CA GLY A 7 -1.87 -7.99 33.34
C GLY A 7 -1.28 -9.05 32.41
N ARG A 8 -2.13 -9.75 31.63
CA ARG A 8 -1.67 -10.72 30.63
C ARG A 8 -0.86 -10.07 29.51
N THR A 9 -1.31 -8.92 29.02
CA THR A 9 -0.58 -8.20 27.96
C THR A 9 0.78 -7.71 28.44
N LEU A 10 0.87 -7.19 29.67
CA LEU A 10 2.13 -6.72 30.24
C LEU A 10 3.14 -7.87 30.46
N GLU A 11 2.66 -9.02 30.94
CA GLU A 11 3.53 -10.18 31.14
C GLU A 11 4.01 -10.80 29.81
N PHE A 12 3.13 -10.84 28.81
CA PHE A 12 3.50 -11.24 27.45
C PHE A 12 4.62 -10.36 26.87
N ILE A 13 4.47 -9.03 27.01
CA ILE A 13 5.49 -8.06 26.58
C ILE A 13 6.81 -8.30 27.31
N LYS A 14 6.76 -8.60 28.62
CA LYS A 14 7.94 -8.87 29.43
C LYS A 14 8.68 -10.14 28.99
N ILE A 15 7.98 -11.25 28.74
CA ILE A 15 8.58 -12.51 28.25
C ILE A 15 9.33 -12.27 26.92
N ILE A 16 8.73 -11.50 26.02
CA ILE A 16 9.36 -11.14 24.74
C ILE A 16 10.59 -10.25 24.95
N GLN A 17 10.50 -9.26 25.84
CA GLN A 17 11.62 -8.37 26.16
C GLN A 17 12.78 -9.09 26.83
N ASP A 18 12.50 -10.04 27.73
CA ASP A 18 13.51 -10.81 28.44
C ASP A 18 14.28 -11.77 27.51
N LYS A 19 13.64 -12.26 26.45
CA LYS A 19 14.31 -13.06 25.39
C LYS A 19 15.18 -12.21 24.45
N ARG A 20 15.01 -10.88 24.45
CA ARG A 20 15.78 -9.96 23.60
C ARG A 20 17.06 -9.43 24.26
N ASP A 21 18.05 -9.11 23.42
CA ASP A 21 19.19 -8.28 23.82
C ASP A 21 18.93 -6.81 23.49
N ASN A 22 18.31 -6.09 24.43
CA ASN A 22 18.03 -4.66 24.26
C ASN A 22 19.22 -3.76 24.69
N ASN A 23 20.45 -4.29 24.80
CA ASN A 23 21.59 -3.52 25.29
C ASN A 23 22.30 -2.65 24.24
N ARG A 24 21.78 -2.51 23.01
CA ARG A 24 22.52 -1.77 21.96
C ARG A 24 21.74 -0.75 21.12
N SER A 25 20.59 -0.27 21.59
CA SER A 25 20.00 0.97 21.07
C SER A 25 20.41 2.15 21.96
N GLN A 26 21.61 2.69 21.70
CA GLN A 26 22.03 4.02 22.14
C GLN A 26 22.58 4.74 20.90
N GLY A 27 21.69 5.40 20.16
CA GLY A 27 22.02 6.34 19.11
C GLY A 27 22.10 7.77 19.63
N ILE A 28 22.69 7.98 20.81
CA ILE A 28 22.97 9.31 21.36
C ILE A 28 24.42 9.31 21.84
N PRO A 29 25.29 10.22 21.37
CA PRO A 29 26.64 10.34 21.89
C PRO A 29 26.59 10.66 23.38
N ALA A 30 27.33 9.92 24.20
CA ALA A 30 27.57 10.32 25.58
C ALA A 30 28.46 11.57 25.56
N GLY A 31 27.91 12.73 25.94
CA GLY A 31 28.72 13.91 26.28
C GLY A 31 29.69 13.62 27.43
N ASP A 32 30.66 14.52 27.65
CA ASP A 32 31.85 14.40 28.51
C ASP A 32 31.55 14.10 30.01
N GLY A 33 31.00 12.92 30.28
CA GLY A 33 30.80 12.36 31.61
C GLY A 33 31.55 11.05 31.77
N PRO A 34 31.98 10.70 33.00
CA PRO A 34 32.78 9.50 33.24
C PRO A 34 32.04 8.22 32.82
N SER A 35 32.72 7.42 32.00
CA SER A 35 32.23 6.16 31.44
C SER A 35 31.76 5.20 32.55
N ARG A 36 30.45 4.90 32.58
CA ARG A 36 29.93 3.76 33.36
C ARG A 36 30.48 2.46 32.74
N ARG A 37 31.58 1.94 33.29
CA ARG A 37 32.02 0.56 33.00
C ARG A 37 30.91 -0.40 33.40
N ARG A 38 30.33 -1.10 32.41
CA ARG A 38 29.22 -2.03 32.60
C ARG A 38 29.72 -3.48 32.69
N ARG A 39 29.07 -4.27 33.54
CA ARG A 39 29.32 -5.71 33.72
C ARG A 39 29.08 -6.46 32.40
N LYS A 40 29.95 -7.41 32.09
CA LYS A 40 29.89 -8.26 30.90
C LYS A 40 28.64 -9.16 30.96
N PRO A 41 27.79 -9.21 29.91
CA PRO A 41 26.65 -10.11 29.88
C PRO A 41 27.11 -11.58 30.03
N THR A 42 26.41 -12.35 30.86
CA THR A 42 26.75 -13.75 31.16
C THR A 42 26.25 -14.74 30.10
N THR A 43 25.38 -14.31 29.18
CA THR A 43 24.86 -15.15 28.09
C THR A 43 24.82 -14.41 26.75
N LYS A 44 25.15 -15.10 25.66
CA LYS A 44 25.01 -14.59 24.28
C LYS A 44 23.55 -14.74 23.85
N LYS A 45 22.80 -13.63 23.81
CA LYS A 45 21.45 -13.60 23.23
C LYS A 45 21.55 -13.38 21.70
N SER A 46 20.72 -14.05 20.90
CA SER A 46 20.79 -13.94 19.44
C SER A 46 20.20 -12.62 18.94
N GLN A 47 20.96 -11.89 18.14
CA GLN A 47 20.49 -10.68 17.46
C GLN A 47 19.66 -11.06 16.23
N ARG A 48 18.33 -11.15 16.37
CA ARG A 48 17.40 -11.28 15.25
C ARG A 48 16.12 -10.47 15.46
N SER A 49 15.47 -10.07 14.37
CA SER A 49 14.14 -9.45 14.39
C SER A 49 13.13 -10.40 15.00
N LEU A 50 12.11 -9.85 15.68
CA LEU A 50 11.02 -10.65 16.22
C LEU A 50 10.32 -11.36 15.06
N ASN A 51 10.15 -12.67 15.14
CA ASN A 51 9.41 -13.45 14.15
C ASN A 51 8.13 -14.06 14.76
N GLY A 52 7.35 -14.76 13.93
CA GLY A 52 6.10 -15.40 14.36
C GLY A 52 6.29 -16.50 15.41
N ASP A 53 7.42 -17.22 15.36
CA ASP A 53 7.72 -18.31 16.29
C ASP A 53 8.02 -17.78 17.69
N ASP A 54 8.74 -16.65 17.80
CA ASP A 54 9.03 -16.00 19.07
C ASP A 54 7.73 -15.58 19.80
N MET A 55 6.71 -15.15 19.03
CA MET A 55 5.39 -14.79 19.55
C MET A 55 4.64 -16.04 20.04
N LEU A 56 4.68 -17.13 19.26
CA LEU A 56 4.02 -18.39 19.61
C LEU A 56 4.63 -19.01 20.88
N GLU A 57 5.96 -19.05 20.99
CA GLU A 57 6.65 -19.51 22.18
C GLU A 57 6.30 -18.68 23.42
N ALA A 58 6.21 -17.36 23.29
CA ALA A 58 5.83 -16.49 24.39
C ALA A 58 4.37 -16.70 24.84
N ILE A 59 3.46 -17.04 23.91
CA ILE A 59 2.08 -17.42 24.25
C ILE A 59 2.05 -18.75 24.99
N VAL A 60 2.79 -19.76 24.53
CA VAL A 60 2.88 -21.08 25.17
C VAL A 60 3.45 -20.96 26.58
N GLU A 61 4.49 -20.15 26.76
CA GLU A 61 5.10 -19.90 28.07
C GLU A 61 4.17 -19.13 29.01
N LEU A 62 3.39 -18.17 28.49
CA LEU A 62 2.39 -17.46 29.30
C LEU A 62 1.25 -18.41 29.73
N GLN A 63 0.84 -19.32 28.84
CA GLN A 63 -0.18 -20.34 29.15
C GLN A 63 0.29 -21.30 30.24
N SER A 64 1.56 -21.74 30.20
CA SER A 64 2.10 -22.65 31.22
C SER A 64 2.24 -22.00 32.60
N ARG A 65 2.48 -20.68 32.65
CA ARG A 65 2.66 -19.91 33.90
C ARG A 65 1.38 -19.22 34.39
N THR A 66 0.23 -19.47 33.76
CA THR A 66 -1.00 -18.72 34.05
C THR A 66 -1.51 -18.95 35.48
N GLU A 67 -1.38 -20.17 36.02
CA GLU A 67 -1.84 -20.50 37.38
C GLU A 67 -0.92 -19.92 38.45
N GLU A 68 0.38 -19.88 38.19
CA GLU A 68 1.40 -19.31 39.06
C GLU A 68 1.28 -17.78 39.15
N ILE A 69 0.89 -17.11 38.05
CA ILE A 69 0.83 -15.64 37.95
C ILE A 69 -0.53 -15.09 38.39
N PHE A 70 -1.62 -15.84 38.17
CA PHE A 70 -2.99 -15.36 38.39
C PHE A 70 -3.79 -16.15 39.44
N GLY A 71 -3.16 -17.13 40.10
CA GLY A 71 -3.74 -17.98 41.14
C GLY A 71 -4.54 -19.17 40.60
N GLU A 72 -4.76 -20.18 41.46
CA GLU A 72 -5.57 -21.37 41.15
C GLU A 72 -6.98 -20.99 40.71
N ARG A 73 -7.46 -21.64 39.63
CA ARG A 73 -8.85 -21.53 39.20
C ARG A 73 -9.72 -22.36 40.14
N THR A 74 -10.67 -21.73 40.86
CA THR A 74 -11.81 -22.45 41.41
C THR A 74 -12.58 -23.09 40.26
N VAL A 75 -12.42 -24.40 40.10
CA VAL A 75 -13.16 -25.23 39.15
C VAL A 75 -14.62 -25.27 39.62
N ASN A 76 -15.51 -24.58 38.90
CA ASN A 76 -16.93 -24.87 38.98
C ASN A 76 -17.35 -25.62 37.71
N VAL A 77 -18.03 -26.73 37.95
CA VAL A 77 -18.27 -27.84 37.02
C VAL A 77 -19.15 -27.38 35.86
N MET A 78 -18.55 -26.93 34.76
CA MET A 78 -19.25 -26.79 33.48
C MET A 78 -18.36 -26.93 32.25
N MET A 79 -17.14 -27.47 32.42
CA MET A 79 -16.16 -27.65 31.34
C MET A 79 -15.77 -29.12 31.17
N CYS A 80 -16.74 -30.03 31.29
CA CYS A 80 -16.59 -31.45 30.95
C CYS A 80 -17.51 -31.92 29.81
N ARG A 81 -18.22 -30.99 29.14
CA ARG A 81 -19.00 -31.28 27.91
C ARG A 81 -18.44 -30.68 26.63
N GLN A 82 -17.46 -29.78 26.69
CA GLN A 82 -16.87 -29.16 25.49
C GLN A 82 -15.73 -29.98 24.86
N ILE A 83 -15.10 -30.90 25.59
CA ILE A 83 -13.92 -31.63 25.11
C ILE A 83 -14.29 -32.88 24.29
N MET A 84 -15.49 -33.44 24.47
CA MET A 84 -15.96 -34.57 23.64
C MET A 84 -16.58 -34.15 22.30
N VAL A 85 -16.77 -32.85 22.05
CA VAL A 85 -17.22 -32.34 20.73
C VAL A 85 -16.01 -32.06 19.80
N TYR A 86 -14.83 -31.83 20.37
CA TYR A 86 -13.62 -31.52 19.60
C TYR A 86 -12.95 -32.73 18.93
N GLN A 87 -13.26 -33.97 19.31
CA GLN A 87 -12.71 -35.15 18.63
C GLN A 87 -13.53 -35.59 17.40
N SER A 88 -14.80 -35.20 17.30
CA SER A 88 -15.61 -35.46 16.09
C SER A 88 -15.38 -34.44 14.97
N GLU A 89 -14.98 -33.21 15.29
CA GLU A 89 -14.74 -32.17 14.27
C GLU A 89 -13.38 -32.29 13.59
N VAL A 90 -12.35 -32.81 14.28
CA VAL A 90 -10.99 -32.98 13.72
C VAL A 90 -10.95 -34.01 12.59
N VAL A 91 -11.79 -35.05 12.64
CA VAL A 91 -11.91 -36.04 11.55
C VAL A 91 -12.53 -35.41 10.28
N SER A 92 -13.46 -34.46 10.44
CA SER A 92 -14.07 -33.76 9.30
C SER A 92 -13.11 -32.75 8.64
N ILE A 93 -12.19 -32.16 9.41
CA ILE A 93 -11.21 -31.19 8.91
C ILE A 93 -10.14 -31.90 8.07
N THR A 94 -9.72 -33.12 8.44
CA THR A 94 -8.77 -33.90 7.62
C THR A 94 -9.34 -34.35 6.29
N ASP A 95 -10.62 -34.71 6.22
CA ASP A 95 -11.28 -35.04 4.94
C ASP A 95 -11.54 -33.81 4.07
N THR A 96 -11.81 -32.67 4.70
CA THR A 96 -11.99 -31.40 3.98
C THR A 96 -10.65 -30.88 3.45
N LEU A 97 -9.57 -30.96 4.24
CA LEU A 97 -8.22 -30.59 3.82
C LEU A 97 -7.68 -31.51 2.71
N ASN A 98 -7.98 -32.81 2.74
CA ASN A 98 -7.61 -33.73 1.66
C ASN A 98 -8.41 -33.44 0.36
N ARG A 99 -9.68 -33.00 0.46
CA ARG A 99 -10.43 -32.51 -0.70
C ARG A 99 -9.91 -31.17 -1.24
N PHE A 100 -9.43 -30.27 -0.37
CA PHE A 100 -8.76 -29.02 -0.79
C PHE A 100 -7.37 -29.27 -1.40
N ALA A 101 -6.61 -30.26 -0.91
CA ALA A 101 -5.29 -30.61 -1.44
C ALA A 101 -5.35 -31.17 -2.87
N VAL A 102 -6.45 -31.82 -3.26
CA VAL A 102 -6.69 -32.26 -4.66
C VAL A 102 -7.02 -31.06 -5.58
N ILE A 103 -7.54 -29.95 -5.04
CA ILE A 103 -7.85 -28.72 -5.78
C ILE A 103 -6.61 -27.82 -5.94
N MET A 104 -5.58 -27.99 -5.10
CA MET A 104 -4.32 -27.24 -5.15
C MET A 104 -3.16 -27.99 -5.82
N GLN A 105 -3.44 -28.78 -6.87
CA GLN A 105 -2.40 -29.00 -7.86
C GLN A 105 -2.16 -27.68 -8.59
N PRO A 106 -0.91 -27.18 -8.71
CA PRO A 106 -0.63 -26.02 -9.53
C PRO A 106 -1.00 -26.40 -10.95
N LYS A 107 -2.16 -25.93 -11.42
CA LYS A 107 -2.41 -25.84 -12.84
C LYS A 107 -1.26 -25.04 -13.40
N LYS A 108 -0.50 -25.64 -14.31
CA LYS A 108 0.42 -24.94 -15.20
C LYS A 108 -0.40 -23.82 -15.84
N GLN A 109 -0.27 -22.60 -15.31
CA GLN A 109 -0.84 -21.41 -15.91
C GLN A 109 0.09 -21.03 -17.07
N ASP A 110 -0.05 -21.77 -18.16
CA ASP A 110 0.38 -21.29 -19.45
C ASP A 110 -0.76 -20.39 -19.96
N GLY A 111 -0.63 -19.09 -19.73
CA GLY A 111 -1.66 -18.12 -20.02
C GLY A 111 -1.20 -16.73 -19.64
N THR A 112 -0.76 -15.96 -20.64
CA THR A 112 -0.56 -14.51 -20.51
C THR A 112 -1.73 -13.89 -19.76
N MET A 113 -1.45 -13.22 -18.63
CA MET A 113 -2.45 -12.48 -17.87
C MET A 113 -3.15 -11.48 -18.80
N ALA A 114 -4.48 -11.43 -18.75
CA ALA A 114 -5.23 -10.42 -19.47
C ALA A 114 -4.80 -9.02 -18.99
N ARG A 115 -4.57 -8.11 -19.94
CA ARG A 115 -4.18 -6.73 -19.63
C ARG A 115 -5.32 -6.00 -18.91
N LEU A 116 -4.96 -5.17 -17.94
CA LEU A 116 -5.91 -4.29 -17.28
C LEU A 116 -6.45 -3.27 -18.29
N LYS A 117 -7.77 -3.15 -18.38
CA LYS A 117 -8.44 -2.10 -19.16
C LYS A 117 -8.56 -0.84 -18.32
N ILE A 118 -7.92 0.23 -18.74
CA ILE A 118 -8.03 1.53 -18.07
C ILE A 118 -8.88 2.44 -18.94
N LYS A 119 -9.90 3.06 -18.34
CA LYS A 119 -10.65 4.14 -18.97
C LYS A 119 -10.06 5.47 -18.53
N ILE A 120 -9.90 6.41 -19.45
CA ILE A 120 -9.44 7.77 -19.16
C ILE A 120 -10.56 8.75 -19.47
N VAL A 121 -10.82 9.68 -18.57
CA VAL A 121 -11.74 10.80 -18.79
C VAL A 121 -10.97 12.10 -18.61
N THR A 122 -11.13 13.04 -19.56
CA THR A 122 -10.77 14.43 -19.31
C THR A 122 -12.01 15.17 -18.81
N LEU A 123 -11.87 15.91 -17.71
CA LEU A 123 -12.96 16.65 -17.08
C LEU A 123 -12.61 18.14 -17.03
N GLY A 124 -13.34 18.92 -17.82
CA GLY A 124 -13.07 20.34 -18.03
C GLY A 124 -11.83 20.57 -18.90
N TYR A 125 -11.29 21.79 -18.81
CA TYR A 125 -10.10 22.17 -19.58
C TYR A 125 -8.84 21.44 -19.09
N ILE A 126 -7.99 21.03 -20.03
CA ILE A 126 -6.70 20.38 -19.79
C ILE A 126 -5.59 21.28 -20.35
N PRO A 127 -4.37 21.34 -19.75
CA PRO A 127 -3.33 22.26 -20.21
C PRO A 127 -2.97 22.05 -21.69
N ALA A 128 -2.83 23.13 -22.45
CA ALA A 128 -2.54 23.08 -23.89
C ALA A 128 -1.26 22.29 -24.26
N ARG A 129 -0.28 22.19 -23.36
CA ARG A 129 0.97 21.43 -23.57
C ARG A 129 0.84 19.93 -23.30
N PHE A 130 -0.29 19.46 -22.76
CA PHE A 130 -0.53 18.05 -22.54
C PHE A 130 -1.09 17.41 -23.81
N ASP A 131 -0.41 16.38 -24.31
CA ASP A 131 -0.86 15.61 -25.47
C ASP A 131 -1.37 14.22 -25.04
N ILE A 132 -2.70 14.12 -24.95
CA ILE A 132 -3.37 12.87 -24.60
C ILE A 132 -3.11 11.74 -25.61
N LYS A 133 -2.72 12.05 -26.86
CA LYS A 133 -2.40 11.03 -27.87
C LYS A 133 -1.13 10.26 -27.51
N LYS A 134 -0.16 10.91 -26.84
CA LYS A 134 1.02 10.20 -26.32
C LYS A 134 0.62 9.23 -25.21
N VAL A 135 -0.35 9.61 -24.37
CA VAL A 135 -0.92 8.72 -23.36
C VAL A 135 -1.60 7.53 -24.01
N GLN A 136 -2.47 7.76 -25.00
CA GLN A 136 -3.10 6.69 -25.77
C GLN A 136 -2.09 5.74 -26.44
N GLY A 137 -0.95 6.27 -26.89
CA GLY A 137 0.13 5.51 -27.53
C GLY A 137 1.02 4.73 -26.58
N LEU A 138 0.85 4.87 -25.26
CA LEU A 138 1.65 4.15 -24.26
C LEU A 138 1.41 2.65 -24.38
N LYS A 139 2.51 1.89 -24.56
CA LYS A 139 2.49 0.43 -24.60
C LYS A 139 2.91 -0.12 -23.25
N SER A 140 2.07 -0.96 -22.65
CA SER A 140 2.41 -1.73 -21.46
C SER A 140 1.99 -3.19 -21.61
N LYS A 141 2.75 -4.10 -20.99
CA LYS A 141 2.35 -5.50 -20.81
C LYS A 141 1.31 -5.66 -19.71
N LEU A 142 1.18 -4.68 -18.81
CA LEU A 142 0.25 -4.74 -17.67
C LEU A 142 -1.15 -4.26 -18.04
N PHE A 143 -1.24 -3.17 -18.79
CA PHE A 143 -2.51 -2.50 -19.07
C PHE A 143 -2.63 -2.04 -20.52
N GLU A 144 -3.86 -1.73 -20.90
CA GLU A 144 -4.23 -1.04 -22.12
C GLU A 144 -5.21 0.09 -21.81
N ILE A 145 -5.17 1.15 -22.62
CA ILE A 145 -6.16 2.22 -22.56
C ILE A 145 -7.35 1.81 -23.42
N SER A 146 -8.46 1.49 -22.75
CA SER A 146 -9.67 0.97 -23.38
C SER A 146 -10.46 2.06 -24.11
N SER A 147 -10.64 3.22 -23.47
CA SER A 147 -11.26 4.40 -24.08
C SER A 147 -10.74 5.69 -23.46
N ILE A 148 -10.92 6.79 -24.19
CA ILE A 148 -10.64 8.15 -23.75
C ILE A 148 -11.86 9.00 -24.06
N ASP A 149 -12.51 9.50 -23.00
CA ASP A 149 -13.71 10.32 -23.10
C ASP A 149 -13.39 11.78 -22.69
N TYR A 150 -14.16 12.72 -23.23
CA TYR A 150 -14.00 14.15 -22.99
C TYR A 150 -15.30 14.71 -22.44
N HIS A 151 -15.25 15.24 -21.22
CA HIS A 151 -16.40 15.77 -20.52
C HIS A 151 -16.15 17.20 -20.08
N ASN A 152 -17.15 18.06 -20.25
CA ASN A 152 -17.10 19.41 -19.68
C ASN A 152 -17.38 19.34 -18.17
N LEU A 153 -16.76 20.24 -17.41
CA LEU A 153 -17.09 20.47 -16.01
C LEU A 153 -18.15 21.57 -15.96
N ASN A 154 -19.41 21.18 -15.81
CA ASN A 154 -20.57 22.09 -15.94
C ASN A 154 -21.16 22.44 -14.57
N CYS A 155 -20.32 22.79 -13.60
CA CYS A 155 -20.73 23.16 -12.26
C CYS A 155 -19.77 24.19 -11.66
N ASP A 156 -20.26 24.95 -10.68
CA ASP A 156 -19.44 25.85 -9.88
C ASP A 156 -18.66 25.07 -8.82
N SER A 157 -17.50 25.59 -8.41
CA SER A 157 -16.76 25.05 -7.26
C SER A 157 -17.59 25.16 -5.98
N ASP A 158 -17.69 24.08 -5.21
CA ASP A 158 -18.49 24.01 -3.99
C ASP A 158 -17.68 24.26 -2.71
N ILE A 159 -16.34 24.28 -2.79
CA ILE A 159 -15.46 24.60 -1.67
C ILE A 159 -15.09 26.09 -1.72
N GLY A 160 -15.94 26.92 -1.12
CA GLY A 160 -15.89 28.39 -1.26
C GLY A 160 -14.61 29.07 -0.77
N TYR A 161 -13.90 28.52 0.22
CA TYR A 161 -12.66 29.14 0.72
C TYR A 161 -11.43 28.85 -0.17
N ALA A 162 -11.51 27.84 -1.03
CA ALA A 162 -10.38 27.37 -1.84
C ALA A 162 -10.66 27.39 -3.36
N TRP A 163 -11.89 27.74 -3.77
CA TRP A 163 -12.33 27.68 -5.17
C TRP A 163 -12.06 26.29 -5.76
N ALA A 164 -12.28 25.26 -4.94
CA ALA A 164 -11.97 23.86 -5.22
C ALA A 164 -13.24 23.03 -5.34
N TYR A 165 -13.10 21.85 -5.92
CA TYR A 165 -14.21 20.92 -6.15
C TYR A 165 -14.10 19.74 -5.19
N SER A 166 -15.19 19.44 -4.49
CA SER A 166 -15.30 18.25 -3.62
C SER A 166 -15.29 16.96 -4.41
N ASP A 167 -14.93 15.86 -3.74
CA ASP A 167 -15.02 14.52 -4.33
C ASP A 167 -16.48 14.20 -4.75
N ASP A 168 -17.47 14.62 -3.96
CA ASP A 168 -18.90 14.40 -4.21
C ASP A 168 -19.39 15.13 -5.47
N LEU A 169 -18.97 16.38 -5.67
CA LEU A 169 -19.33 17.16 -6.85
C LEU A 169 -18.68 16.59 -8.11
N ILE A 170 -17.39 16.21 -8.04
CA ILE A 170 -16.67 15.60 -9.17
C ILE A 170 -17.31 14.27 -9.58
N VAL A 171 -17.69 13.42 -8.62
CA VAL A 171 -18.30 12.11 -8.90
C VAL A 171 -19.59 12.23 -9.71
N GLN A 172 -20.35 13.32 -9.55
CA GLN A 172 -21.59 13.56 -10.31
C GLN A 172 -21.32 13.97 -11.77
N GLN A 173 -20.10 14.39 -12.10
CA GLN A 173 -19.73 14.94 -13.41
C GLN A 173 -18.96 13.93 -14.29
N ILE A 174 -18.64 12.75 -13.76
CA ILE A 174 -17.85 11.72 -14.45
C ILE A 174 -18.73 10.54 -14.86
N PRO A 175 -18.44 9.88 -16.00
CA PRO A 175 -19.21 8.72 -16.45
C PRO A 175 -18.92 7.49 -15.59
N ASP A 176 -19.79 6.47 -15.74
CA ASP A 176 -19.52 5.14 -15.21
C ASP A 176 -18.26 4.50 -15.82
N ILE A 177 -17.67 3.61 -15.04
CA ILE A 177 -16.46 2.85 -15.38
C ILE A 177 -16.67 1.88 -16.56
N GLY A 178 -17.90 1.39 -16.76
CA GLY A 178 -18.23 0.44 -17.83
C GLY A 178 -17.54 -0.92 -17.65
N ASP A 179 -16.95 -1.45 -18.72
CA ASP A 179 -16.21 -2.71 -18.73
C ASP A 179 -14.72 -2.57 -18.39
N ALA A 180 -14.28 -1.35 -18.04
CA ALA A 180 -12.91 -1.09 -17.61
C ALA A 180 -12.67 -1.59 -16.18
N ASN A 181 -11.41 -1.88 -15.85
CA ASN A 181 -10.99 -2.28 -14.51
C ASN A 181 -10.95 -1.11 -13.53
N PHE A 182 -10.50 0.06 -14.01
CA PHE A 182 -10.55 1.32 -13.26
C PHE A 182 -10.61 2.52 -14.20
N LEU A 183 -11.09 3.65 -13.64
CA LEU A 183 -11.22 4.93 -14.33
C LEU A 183 -10.19 5.93 -13.77
N VAL A 184 -9.46 6.58 -14.66
CA VAL A 184 -8.60 7.72 -14.35
C VAL A 184 -9.19 9.00 -14.93
N VAL A 185 -9.52 9.94 -14.05
CA VAL A 185 -10.03 11.26 -14.40
C VAL A 185 -8.87 12.26 -14.37
N LEU A 186 -8.69 13.00 -15.46
CA LEU A 186 -7.72 14.07 -15.59
C LEU A 186 -8.44 15.41 -15.61
N THR A 187 -8.00 16.36 -14.80
CA THR A 187 -8.54 17.73 -14.80
C THR A 187 -7.43 18.75 -14.57
N ASN A 188 -7.75 20.04 -14.60
CA ASN A 188 -6.83 21.14 -14.26
C ASN A 188 -7.43 22.10 -13.21
N VAL A 189 -8.54 21.71 -12.57
CA VAL A 189 -9.15 22.48 -11.48
C VAL A 189 -8.59 22.06 -10.10
N PRO A 190 -8.60 22.94 -9.09
CA PRO A 190 -8.21 22.56 -7.74
C PRO A 190 -9.15 21.50 -7.17
N LEU A 191 -8.57 20.52 -6.45
CA LEU A 191 -9.32 19.47 -5.76
C LEU A 191 -9.41 19.78 -4.26
N GLU A 192 -10.39 19.16 -3.62
CA GLU A 192 -10.54 19.14 -2.16
C GLU A 192 -9.23 18.86 -1.42
N ASP A 193 -9.01 19.55 -0.30
CA ASP A 193 -7.79 19.59 0.52
C ASP A 193 -6.49 19.86 -0.24
N ASN A 194 -6.57 20.47 -1.42
CA ASN A 194 -5.42 20.81 -2.26
C ASN A 194 -4.58 19.58 -2.70
N TRP A 195 -5.20 18.40 -2.81
CA TRP A 195 -4.51 17.22 -3.35
C TRP A 195 -4.28 17.35 -4.85
N TYR A 196 -3.19 16.75 -5.35
CA TYR A 196 -2.99 16.59 -6.79
C TYR A 196 -3.59 15.30 -7.35
N SER A 197 -3.83 14.29 -6.51
CA SER A 197 -4.54 13.06 -6.88
C SER A 197 -5.33 12.52 -5.71
N ARG A 198 -6.53 12.00 -5.98
CA ARG A 198 -7.45 11.44 -4.98
C ARG A 198 -8.10 10.17 -5.52
N ARG A 199 -8.58 9.32 -4.61
CA ARG A 199 -9.37 8.13 -4.90
C ARG A 199 -10.83 8.48 -4.64
N LEU A 200 -11.69 8.31 -5.63
CA LEU A 200 -13.12 8.68 -5.60
C LEU A 200 -14.04 7.47 -5.31
N GLY A 201 -13.44 6.38 -4.84
CA GLY A 201 -14.07 5.08 -4.64
C GLY A 201 -14.56 4.41 -5.94
N ASN A 202 -15.02 3.17 -5.83
CA ASN A 202 -15.47 2.36 -6.97
C ASN A 202 -14.45 2.26 -8.11
N ASN A 203 -13.17 2.06 -7.78
CA ASN A 203 -12.08 2.01 -8.76
C ASN A 203 -11.94 3.27 -9.63
N ARG A 204 -12.22 4.44 -9.05
CA ARG A 204 -12.05 5.74 -9.70
C ARG A 204 -10.95 6.54 -9.02
N VAL A 205 -10.10 7.14 -9.83
CA VAL A 205 -9.00 7.97 -9.39
C VAL A 205 -9.08 9.27 -10.16
N ILE A 206 -8.88 10.40 -9.48
CA ILE A 206 -8.71 11.70 -10.12
C ILE A 206 -7.29 12.21 -9.95
N PHE A 207 -6.83 12.94 -10.95
CA PHE A 207 -5.61 13.73 -10.93
C PHE A 207 -5.86 15.12 -11.50
N THR A 208 -5.25 16.12 -10.88
CA THR A 208 -5.27 17.50 -11.36
C THR A 208 -3.90 18.00 -11.79
N PHE A 209 -3.86 18.67 -12.94
CA PHE A 209 -2.73 19.45 -13.40
C PHE A 209 -2.59 20.80 -12.69
N HIS A 210 -3.57 21.19 -11.86
CA HIS A 210 -3.51 22.42 -11.08
C HIS A 210 -2.24 22.45 -10.22
N GLU A 211 -1.43 23.51 -10.38
CA GLU A 211 -0.06 23.68 -9.86
C GLU A 211 0.98 22.67 -10.37
N ILE A 212 0.63 21.39 -10.51
CA ILE A 212 1.55 20.33 -10.96
C ILE A 212 2.17 20.63 -12.31
N LYS A 213 1.37 21.16 -13.26
CA LYS A 213 1.90 21.51 -14.58
C LYS A 213 3.03 22.53 -14.51
N ASP A 214 2.99 23.46 -13.55
CA ASP A 214 3.96 24.54 -13.46
C ASP A 214 5.32 23.99 -12.98
N TYR A 215 5.32 23.08 -11.99
CA TYR A 215 6.53 22.38 -11.56
C TYR A 215 7.14 21.52 -12.67
N LEU A 216 6.31 20.75 -13.38
CA LEU A 216 6.80 19.88 -14.46
C LEU A 216 7.36 20.69 -15.62
N LEU A 217 6.68 21.75 -16.04
CA LEU A 217 7.14 22.61 -17.13
C LEU A 217 8.41 23.37 -16.76
N TYR A 218 8.54 23.82 -15.51
CA TYR A 218 9.77 24.45 -15.01
C TYR A 218 10.97 23.51 -15.13
N GLU A 219 10.79 22.22 -14.82
CA GLU A 219 11.82 21.19 -14.91
C GLU A 219 12.01 20.58 -16.31
N ASN A 220 11.31 21.11 -17.33
CA ASN A 220 11.25 20.57 -18.69
C ASN A 220 10.78 19.10 -18.73
N ILE A 221 9.89 18.72 -17.83
CA ILE A 221 9.28 17.39 -17.78
C ILE A 221 7.96 17.42 -18.56
N PRO A 222 7.77 16.54 -19.56
CA PRO A 222 6.50 16.43 -20.27
C PRO A 222 5.35 16.12 -19.32
N LEU A 223 4.21 16.79 -19.50
CA LEU A 223 3.03 16.61 -18.65
C LEU A 223 2.48 15.18 -18.71
N GLU A 224 2.79 14.43 -19.76
CA GLU A 224 2.36 13.04 -19.89
C GLU A 224 3.07 12.12 -18.90
N ASN A 225 4.27 12.47 -18.43
CA ASN A 225 5.04 11.63 -17.50
C ASN A 225 4.32 11.41 -16.17
N VAL A 226 3.62 12.42 -15.65
CA VAL A 226 2.84 12.26 -14.41
C VAL A 226 1.64 11.33 -14.62
N VAL A 227 1.03 11.38 -15.81
CA VAL A 227 -0.07 10.48 -16.17
C VAL A 227 0.45 9.05 -16.29
N TYR A 228 1.62 8.83 -16.91
CA TYR A 228 2.25 7.50 -16.95
C TYR A 228 2.51 6.97 -15.54
N ARG A 229 3.08 7.80 -14.67
CA ARG A 229 3.31 7.46 -13.26
C ARG A 229 2.02 7.00 -12.57
N ILE A 230 0.92 7.72 -12.76
CA ILE A 230 -0.41 7.40 -12.19
C ILE A 230 -0.96 6.09 -12.75
N LEU A 231 -0.86 5.87 -14.06
CA LEU A 231 -1.32 4.63 -14.69
C LEU A 231 -0.58 3.42 -14.13
N TYR A 232 0.75 3.49 -14.00
CA TYR A 232 1.54 2.39 -13.40
C TYR A 232 1.26 2.21 -11.91
N SER A 233 1.22 3.29 -11.13
CA SER A 233 1.03 3.21 -9.68
C SER A 233 -0.33 2.60 -9.34
N TYR A 234 -1.41 3.08 -9.96
CA TYR A 234 -2.75 2.56 -9.68
C TYR A 234 -3.02 1.19 -10.30
N SER A 235 -2.35 0.82 -11.40
CA SER A 235 -2.39 -0.56 -11.88
C SER A 235 -1.80 -1.54 -10.87
N LEU A 236 -0.68 -1.17 -10.23
CA LEU A 236 -0.07 -1.97 -9.16
C LEU A 236 -0.91 -2.00 -7.88
N VAL A 237 -1.53 -0.86 -7.52
CA VAL A 237 -2.49 -0.82 -6.40
C VAL A 237 -3.67 -1.75 -6.69
N TYR A 238 -4.25 -1.68 -7.89
CA TYR A 238 -5.36 -2.54 -8.30
C TYR A 238 -5.00 -4.03 -8.19
N MET A 239 -3.80 -4.42 -8.61
CA MET A 239 -3.32 -5.80 -8.45
C MET A 239 -3.10 -6.18 -6.98
N ARG A 240 -2.48 -5.29 -6.21
CA ARG A 240 -2.15 -5.49 -4.79
C ARG A 240 -3.39 -5.73 -3.93
N TYR A 241 -4.52 -5.13 -4.29
CA TYR A 241 -5.76 -5.18 -3.52
C TYR A 241 -6.84 -6.03 -4.21
N GLU A 242 -6.44 -7.13 -4.87
CA GLU A 242 -7.38 -8.11 -5.43
C GLU A 242 -8.42 -7.49 -6.39
N HIS A 243 -7.95 -6.70 -7.35
CA HIS A 243 -8.78 -6.08 -8.38
C HIS A 243 -9.69 -4.95 -7.86
N ARG A 244 -9.25 -4.24 -6.82
CA ARG A 244 -9.88 -2.98 -6.38
C ARG A 244 -8.84 -1.91 -6.09
N ILE A 245 -9.26 -0.66 -6.20
CA ILE A 245 -8.55 0.49 -5.64
C ILE A 245 -9.25 0.81 -4.32
N PRO A 246 -8.55 0.76 -3.18
CA PRO A 246 -9.17 1.06 -1.88
C PRO A 246 -9.77 2.46 -1.83
N ASP A 247 -10.80 2.65 -1.03
CA ASP A 247 -11.47 3.94 -0.84
C ASP A 247 -10.60 4.90 -0.02
N TYR A 248 -10.88 6.21 -0.11
CA TYR A 248 -10.07 7.24 0.54
C TYR A 248 -9.85 6.98 2.05
N GLY A 249 -10.90 6.60 2.77
CA GLY A 249 -10.87 6.34 4.21
C GLY A 249 -10.21 5.03 4.65
N GLU A 250 -9.82 4.15 3.73
CA GLU A 250 -9.07 2.94 4.07
C GLU A 250 -7.59 3.28 4.36
N THR A 251 -7.07 2.84 5.52
CA THR A 251 -5.65 3.05 5.88
C THR A 251 -4.73 2.45 4.82
N LEU A 252 -3.95 3.30 4.15
CA LEU A 252 -3.07 2.88 3.08
C LEU A 252 -1.66 2.60 3.57
N GLY A 253 -1.22 1.35 3.41
CA GLY A 253 0.17 0.94 3.59
C GLY A 253 0.93 0.78 2.27
N PHE A 254 0.52 1.48 1.19
CA PHE A 254 1.15 1.32 -0.12
C PHE A 254 2.09 2.44 -0.55
N THR A 255 2.00 3.63 0.05
CA THR A 255 3.00 4.70 -0.12
C THR A 255 4.10 4.60 0.93
N HIS A 256 5.17 5.39 0.76
CA HIS A 256 6.16 5.68 1.81
C HIS A 256 6.51 7.16 1.82
N ASP A 257 6.91 7.65 2.99
CA ASP A 257 7.08 9.09 3.24
C ASP A 257 8.32 9.68 2.56
N GLU A 258 9.34 8.87 2.30
CA GLU A 258 10.61 9.35 1.74
C GLU A 258 10.52 9.52 0.22
N THR A 259 10.87 10.69 -0.32
CA THR A 259 10.94 10.93 -1.76
C THR A 259 12.19 10.26 -2.36
N LYS A 260 11.98 9.23 -3.20
CA LYS A 260 13.05 8.43 -3.84
C LYS A 260 13.00 8.43 -5.37
N GLY A 261 12.04 9.16 -5.96
CA GLY A 261 11.62 8.98 -7.34
C GLY A 261 10.78 7.71 -7.54
N CYS A 262 10.20 7.16 -6.47
CA CYS A 262 9.38 5.96 -6.54
C CYS A 262 7.97 6.29 -7.04
N LEU A 263 7.33 5.34 -7.73
CA LEU A 263 5.90 5.43 -8.05
C LEU A 263 4.99 5.64 -6.82
N PHE A 264 5.49 5.29 -5.64
CA PHE A 264 4.76 5.29 -4.37
C PHE A 264 5.32 6.30 -3.35
N ASP A 265 6.12 7.27 -3.81
CA ASP A 265 6.52 8.41 -2.98
C ASP A 265 5.27 9.15 -2.50
N MET A 266 5.18 9.38 -1.19
CA MET A 266 4.18 10.26 -0.61
C MET A 266 4.66 11.70 -0.71
N ASN A 267 4.19 12.41 -1.73
CA ASN A 267 4.57 13.81 -1.91
C ASN A 267 3.66 14.73 -1.09
N GLY A 268 4.04 14.98 0.16
CA GLY A 268 3.40 16.00 1.00
C GLY A 268 3.67 17.43 0.50
N ILE A 269 4.79 17.62 -0.21
CA ILE A 269 5.12 18.85 -0.94
C ILE A 269 4.99 18.55 -2.44
N LYS A 270 4.18 19.33 -3.16
CA LYS A 270 3.86 19.07 -4.58
C LYS A 270 5.08 19.11 -5.50
N SER A 271 6.10 19.91 -5.19
CA SER A 271 7.33 19.99 -5.97
C SER A 271 8.09 18.67 -6.00
N ASP A 272 7.98 17.83 -4.97
CA ASP A 272 8.72 16.56 -4.88
C ASP A 272 8.23 15.53 -5.92
N LEU A 273 7.06 15.77 -6.51
CA LEU A 273 6.51 14.94 -7.58
C LEU A 273 7.45 14.86 -8.79
N ILE A 274 8.29 15.87 -9.02
CA ILE A 274 9.27 15.90 -10.13
C ILE A 274 10.21 14.70 -10.12
N GLU A 275 10.59 14.22 -8.93
CA GLU A 275 11.55 13.13 -8.73
C GLU A 275 11.04 11.82 -9.31
N SER A 276 9.72 11.62 -9.29
CA SER A 276 9.07 10.42 -9.82
C SER A 276 8.45 10.63 -11.20
N CYS A 277 8.69 11.79 -11.83
CA CYS A 277 8.24 12.09 -13.21
C CYS A 277 9.38 12.05 -14.24
N ASN A 278 10.60 11.71 -13.83
CA ASN A 278 11.74 11.53 -14.73
C ASN A 278 12.59 10.34 -14.28
N LYS A 279 12.51 9.22 -15.02
CA LYS A 279 13.07 7.91 -14.64
C LYS A 279 12.48 7.39 -13.31
N PRO A 280 11.14 7.29 -13.20
CA PRO A 280 10.51 6.68 -12.03
C PRO A 280 11.02 5.28 -11.75
N ILE A 281 11.02 4.90 -10.48
CA ILE A 281 11.42 3.57 -10.03
C ILE A 281 10.34 2.90 -9.18
N ILE A 282 10.52 1.61 -8.93
CA ILE A 282 9.92 0.92 -7.79
C ILE A 282 11.06 0.65 -6.81
N CYS A 283 11.06 1.34 -5.67
CA CYS A 283 12.11 1.18 -4.67
C CYS A 283 12.03 -0.20 -4.01
N ARG A 284 13.13 -0.66 -3.38
CA ARG A 284 13.20 -1.99 -2.75
C ARG A 284 12.12 -2.23 -1.70
N GLU A 285 11.76 -1.18 -0.96
CA GLU A 285 10.69 -1.26 0.04
C GLU A 285 9.33 -1.51 -0.61
N CYS A 286 9.02 -0.77 -1.69
CA CYS A 286 7.77 -0.95 -2.43
C CYS A 286 7.69 -2.29 -3.13
N GLU A 287 8.79 -2.72 -3.74
CA GLU A 287 8.91 -4.06 -4.32
C GLU A 287 8.60 -5.14 -3.28
N TYR A 288 9.23 -5.07 -2.11
CA TYR A 288 8.97 -6.00 -1.02
C TYR A 288 7.48 -5.98 -0.58
N LYS A 289 6.88 -4.79 -0.46
CA LYS A 289 5.45 -4.64 -0.14
C LYS A 289 4.55 -5.26 -1.23
N LEU A 290 4.90 -5.11 -2.51
CA LEU A 290 4.15 -5.68 -3.63
C LEU A 290 4.25 -7.20 -3.68
N THR A 291 5.46 -7.75 -3.53
CA THR A 291 5.69 -9.20 -3.50
C THR A 291 4.99 -9.86 -2.31
N ASN A 292 5.03 -9.24 -1.12
CA ASN A 292 4.30 -9.74 0.05
C ASN A 292 2.77 -9.70 -0.13
N ALA A 293 2.28 -8.79 -0.96
CA ALA A 293 0.87 -8.72 -1.35
C ALA A 293 0.55 -9.58 -2.59
N MET A 294 1.41 -10.57 -2.90
CA MET A 294 1.21 -11.55 -3.97
C MET A 294 1.11 -10.96 -5.38
N VAL A 295 1.61 -9.74 -5.61
CA VAL A 295 1.78 -9.21 -6.96
C VAL A 295 2.89 -10.02 -7.66
N PRO A 296 2.64 -10.61 -8.85
CA PRO A 296 3.62 -11.47 -9.51
C PRO A 296 4.96 -10.76 -9.79
N ASN A 297 6.08 -11.38 -9.43
CA ASN A 297 7.41 -10.79 -9.60
C ASN A 297 7.73 -10.46 -11.07
N ASN A 298 7.30 -11.31 -12.02
CA ASN A 298 7.47 -11.04 -13.44
C ASN A 298 6.73 -9.77 -13.89
N VAL A 299 5.60 -9.43 -13.28
CA VAL A 299 4.88 -8.19 -13.54
C VAL A 299 5.67 -7.00 -13.01
N ILE A 300 6.16 -7.08 -11.76
CA ILE A 300 6.97 -6.02 -11.14
C ILE A 300 8.22 -5.73 -11.98
N GLU A 301 8.95 -6.76 -12.41
CA GLU A 301 10.14 -6.61 -13.25
C GLU A 301 9.83 -6.03 -14.64
N ASN A 302 8.75 -6.47 -15.29
CA ASN A 302 8.32 -5.88 -16.55
C ASN A 302 8.03 -4.38 -16.41
N ILE A 303 7.35 -3.97 -15.35
CA ILE A 303 7.06 -2.54 -15.09
C ILE A 303 8.36 -1.77 -14.89
N LYS A 304 9.29 -2.26 -14.05
CA LYS A 304 10.60 -1.61 -13.86
C LYS A 304 11.32 -1.38 -15.19
N HIS A 305 11.25 -2.33 -16.11
CA HIS A 305 11.79 -2.15 -17.46
C HIS A 305 11.05 -1.08 -18.27
N GLU A 306 9.71 -1.06 -18.23
CA GLU A 306 8.89 -0.07 -18.93
C GLU A 306 9.10 1.35 -18.40
N LEU A 307 9.27 1.52 -17.07
CA LEU A 307 9.51 2.81 -16.42
C LEU A 307 10.80 3.51 -16.90
N ASN A 308 11.81 2.77 -17.34
CA ASN A 308 13.05 3.34 -17.88
C ASN A 308 12.82 4.18 -19.16
N ASN A 309 11.68 3.99 -19.83
CA ASN A 309 11.32 4.76 -21.02
C ASN A 309 10.66 6.10 -20.67
N ILE A 310 10.23 6.29 -19.42
CA ILE A 310 9.65 7.55 -18.94
C ILE A 310 10.79 8.47 -18.54
N LYS A 311 11.11 9.42 -19.41
CA LYS A 311 12.19 10.37 -19.20
C LYS A 311 11.84 11.71 -19.82
N LYS A 312 12.41 12.78 -19.27
CA LYS A 312 12.35 14.10 -19.89
C LYS A 312 13.25 14.15 -21.14
N PRO A 313 12.92 14.97 -22.15
CA PRO A 313 13.77 15.16 -23.32
C PRO A 313 15.11 15.80 -22.94
N LEU A 314 16.14 15.57 -23.75
CA LEU A 314 17.48 16.16 -23.54
C LEU A 314 17.52 17.66 -23.86
N TYR A 315 16.58 18.14 -24.67
CA TYR A 315 16.49 19.53 -25.10
C TYR A 315 15.16 20.13 -24.61
N TYR A 316 15.15 21.44 -24.36
CA TYR A 316 13.92 22.18 -24.06
C TYR A 316 12.98 22.14 -25.27
N ILE A 317 11.69 21.90 -25.00
CA ILE A 317 10.61 21.89 -26.01
C ILE A 317 9.87 23.23 -25.97
#